data_AF-A0A1F6TES3-F1
#
_entry.id   AF-A0A1F6TES3-F1
#
_cell.length_a   1.000
_cell.length_b   1.000
_cell.length_c   1.000
_cell.angle_alpha   90.00
_cell.angle_beta   90.00
_cell.angle_gamma   90.00
#
_symmetry.space_group_name_H-M   'P 1'
#
loop_
_entity.id
_entity.type
_entity.pdbx_description
1 polymer ?
#
loop_
_entity_poly.entity_id
_entity_poly.type
_entity_poly.pdbx_seq_one_letter_code
_entity_poly.pdbx_strand_id
1 'polypeptide(L)'
;MRGDHLWGIASKPIIYGNPYQWPLIFKANRDKIKDADLIQPGQVFAINRSASGSDMDAAVRHAKTRGAWSLGVVEDSDQAYLAR
;
A
#
# COMPACT_ATOMS: atom_id res chain seq x y z
N MET A 1 -11.91 -9.48 10.82
CA MET A 1 -11.92 -10.32 9.59
C MET A 1 -10.50 -10.35 9.05
N ARG A 2 -9.93 -11.53 8.77
CA ARG A 2 -8.57 -11.68 8.21
C ARG A 2 -8.68 -11.80 6.70
N GLY A 3 -8.77 -10.68 6.00
CA GLY A 3 -8.43 -10.63 4.59
C GLY A 3 -6.95 -10.25 4.47
N ASP A 4 -6.20 -10.89 3.58
CA ASP A 4 -4.89 -10.38 3.21
C ASP A 4 -5.07 -9.00 2.58
N HIS A 5 -4.23 -8.05 2.99
CA HIS A 5 -4.29 -6.66 2.54
C HIS A 5 -2.85 -6.14 2.41
N LEU A 6 -2.66 -5.10 1.58
CA LEU A 6 -1.31 -4.59 1.26
C LEU A 6 -0.52 -4.16 2.52
N TRP A 7 -1.20 -3.65 3.55
CA TRP A 7 -0.61 -3.28 4.84
C TRP A 7 0.02 -4.48 5.56
N GLY A 8 -0.65 -5.64 5.59
CA GLY A 8 -0.11 -6.86 6.16
C GLY A 8 1.08 -7.41 5.37
N ILE A 9 1.07 -7.26 4.04
CA ILE A 9 2.19 -7.64 3.18
C ILE A 9 3.39 -6.72 3.45
N ALA A 10 3.18 -5.39 3.49
CA ALA A 10 4.21 -4.41 3.82
C ALA A 10 4.76 -4.57 5.24
N SER A 11 3.92 -5.01 6.19
CA SER A 11 4.32 -5.27 7.58
C SER A 11 5.35 -6.38 7.70
N LYS A 12 5.43 -7.31 6.73
CA LYS A 12 6.34 -8.44 6.81
C LYS A 12 7.79 -7.92 6.77
N PRO A 13 8.66 -8.33 7.71
CA PRO A 13 10.07 -7.92 7.74
C PRO A 13 10.83 -8.21 6.44
N ILE A 14 10.48 -9.31 5.77
CA ILE A 14 11.08 -9.70 4.49
C ILE A 14 10.65 -8.80 3.31
N ILE A 15 9.57 -8.04 3.46
CA ILE A 15 9.07 -7.13 2.41
C ILE A 15 9.63 -5.74 2.67
N TYR A 16 9.11 -5.10 3.71
CA TYR A 16 9.51 -3.76 4.14
C TYR A 16 9.68 -3.66 5.67
N GLY A 17 9.03 -4.55 6.44
CA GLY A 17 9.00 -4.47 7.90
C GLY A 17 8.23 -3.27 8.45
N ASN A 18 7.59 -2.50 7.57
CA ASN A 18 6.84 -1.31 7.94
C ASN A 18 5.48 -1.36 7.22
N PRO A 19 4.38 -1.51 7.97
CA PRO A 19 3.10 -1.68 7.35
C PRO A 19 2.61 -0.39 6.68
N TYR A 20 3.10 0.79 7.09
CA TYR A 20 2.80 2.08 6.46
C TYR A 20 3.44 2.26 5.08
N GLN A 21 4.28 1.33 4.62
CA GLN A 21 4.89 1.36 3.28
C GLN A 21 4.06 0.63 2.21
N TRP A 22 2.86 0.16 2.56
CA TRP A 22 1.93 -0.44 1.60
C TRP A 22 1.62 0.41 0.35
N PRO A 23 1.62 1.77 0.38
CA PRO A 23 1.39 2.57 -0.83
C PRO A 23 2.50 2.39 -1.87
N LEU A 24 3.70 1.95 -1.48
CA LEU A 24 4.76 1.59 -2.44
C LEU A 24 4.39 0.35 -3.24
N ILE A 25 3.79 -0.66 -2.59
CA ILE A 25 3.31 -1.86 -3.28
C ILE A 25 2.21 -1.48 -4.25
N PHE A 26 1.29 -0.63 -3.82
CA PHE A 26 0.20 -0.14 -4.66
C PHE A 26 0.72 0.64 -5.86
N LYS A 27 1.65 1.59 -5.65
CA LYS A 27 2.26 2.38 -6.74
C LYS A 27 3.03 1.50 -7.74
N ALA A 28 3.77 0.51 -7.25
CA ALA A 28 4.52 -0.41 -8.09
C ALA A 28 3.65 -1.40 -8.89
N ASN A 29 2.40 -1.61 -8.48
CA ASN A 29 1.46 -2.55 -9.10
C ASN A 29 0.15 -1.86 -9.50
N ARG A 30 0.18 -0.55 -9.74
CA ARG A 30 -1.03 0.24 -10.09
C ARG A 30 -1.70 -0.27 -11.37
N ASP A 31 -0.92 -0.89 -12.25
CA ASP A 31 -1.37 -1.58 -13.45
C ASP A 31 -2.25 -2.83 -13.13
N LYS A 32 -1.98 -3.48 -11.99
CA LYS A 32 -2.66 -4.72 -11.55
C LYS A 32 -3.67 -4.49 -10.43
N ILE A 33 -3.46 -3.48 -9.61
CA ILE A 33 -4.27 -3.16 -8.45
C ILE A 33 -5.06 -1.90 -8.77
N LYS A 34 -6.37 -2.06 -8.93
CA LYS A 34 -7.28 -0.92 -9.07
C LYS A 34 -7.61 -0.27 -7.73
N ASP A 35 -7.64 -1.08 -6.69
CA ASP A 35 -8.00 -0.68 -5.34
C ASP A 35 -7.16 -1.49 -4.35
N ALA A 36 -6.49 -0.77 -3.44
CA ALA A 36 -5.57 -1.34 -2.46
C ALA A 36 -6.26 -2.27 -1.46
N ASP A 37 -7.57 -2.06 -1.24
CA ASP A 37 -8.39 -2.89 -0.37
C ASP A 37 -9.02 -4.09 -1.13
N LEU A 38 -9.01 -4.07 -2.46
CA LEU A 38 -9.55 -5.13 -3.32
C LEU A 38 -8.43 -5.96 -3.97
N ILE A 39 -7.68 -6.69 -3.15
CA ILE A 39 -6.71 -7.68 -3.65
C ILE A 39 -7.31 -9.08 -3.68
N GLN A 40 -6.96 -9.86 -4.70
CA GLN A 40 -7.46 -11.22 -4.88
C GLN A 40 -6.41 -12.28 -4.48
N PRO A 41 -6.83 -13.42 -3.90
CA PRO A 41 -5.94 -14.56 -3.70
C PRO A 41 -5.30 -15.01 -5.02
N GLY A 42 -4.00 -15.30 -5.01
CA GLY A 42 -3.23 -15.71 -6.20
C GLY A 42 -2.66 -14.56 -7.02
N GLN A 43 -2.92 -13.31 -6.64
CA GLN A 43 -2.34 -12.14 -7.30
C GLN A 43 -0.87 -11.97 -6.93
N VAL A 44 -0.02 -11.80 -7.94
CA VAL A 44 1.44 -11.62 -7.76
C VAL A 44 1.78 -10.14 -7.79
N PHE A 45 2.30 -9.63 -6.67
CA PHE A 45 2.74 -8.25 -6.52
C PHE A 45 4.24 -8.09 -6.64
N ALA A 46 4.67 -7.11 -7.45
CA ALA A 46 6.04 -6.65 -7.50
C ALA A 46 6.35 -5.78 -6.27
N ILE A 47 7.43 -6.11 -5.55
CA ILE A 47 7.87 -5.34 -4.38
C ILE A 47 9.10 -4.52 -4.78
N ASN A 48 8.95 -3.20 -4.83
CA ASN A 48 10.05 -2.30 -5.10
C ASN A 48 10.87 -2.02 -3.83
N ARG A 49 11.81 -2.91 -3.52
CA ARG A 49 12.76 -2.73 -2.41
C ARG A 49 13.84 -1.66 -2.67
N SER A 50 13.96 -1.19 -3.91
CA SER A 50 14.86 -0.10 -4.30
C SER A 50 14.21 1.28 -4.21
N ALA A 51 13.02 1.39 -3.60
CA ALA A 51 12.38 2.68 -3.36
C ALA A 51 13.33 3.60 -2.58
N SER A 52 13.43 4.86 -3.00
CA SER A 52 14.29 5.83 -2.32
C SER A 52 13.74 6.16 -0.93
N GLY A 53 14.59 6.66 -0.01
CA GLY A 53 14.13 7.12 1.32
C GLY A 53 12.96 8.11 1.22
N SER A 54 12.99 9.01 0.22
CA SER A 54 11.90 9.93 -0.10
C SER A 54 10.59 9.23 -0.50
N ASP A 55 10.65 8.13 -1.24
CA ASP A 55 9.47 7.36 -1.62
C ASP A 55 8.87 6.64 -0.40
N MET A 56 9.73 6.06 0.44
CA MET A 56 9.32 5.46 1.71
C MET A 56 8.65 6.50 2.63
N ASP A 57 9.21 7.70 2.74
CA ASP A 57 8.63 8.78 3.54
C ASP A 57 7.32 9.31 2.95
N ALA A 58 7.20 9.37 1.63
CA ALA A 58 5.95 9.73 0.97
C ALA A 58 4.86 8.69 1.24
N ALA A 59 5.20 7.40 1.14
CA ALA A 59 4.30 6.29 1.43
C ALA A 59 3.86 6.28 2.90
N VAL A 60 4.81 6.43 3.83
CA VAL A 60 4.51 6.48 5.27
C VAL A 60 3.66 7.70 5.61
N ARG A 61 3.96 8.87 5.04
CA ARG A 61 3.10 10.05 5.20
C ARG A 61 1.71 9.74 4.71
N HIS A 62 1.55 9.29 3.47
CA HIS A 62 0.24 8.93 2.90
C HIS A 62 -0.55 7.98 3.81
N ALA A 63 0.09 6.91 4.25
CA ALA A 63 -0.51 5.91 5.12
C ALA A 63 -0.85 6.43 6.53
N LYS A 64 -0.26 7.54 6.98
CA LYS A 64 -0.60 8.22 8.24
C LYS A 64 -1.67 9.29 8.04
N THR A 65 -1.64 10.02 6.92
CA THR A 65 -2.59 11.11 6.63
C THR A 65 -4.00 10.59 6.36
N ARG A 66 -4.12 9.36 5.86
CA ARG A 66 -5.41 8.69 5.65
C ARG A 66 -6.25 8.52 6.94
N GLY A 67 -5.62 8.59 8.12
CA GLY A 67 -6.30 8.41 9.41
C GLY A 67 -6.31 6.98 9.94
N ALA A 68 -6.97 6.74 11.07
CA ALA A 68 -7.11 5.41 11.65
C ALA A 68 -7.98 4.53 10.75
N TRP A 69 -7.42 3.40 10.33
CA TRP A 69 -8.03 2.47 9.38
C TRP A 69 -9.47 2.08 9.78
N SER A 70 -10.45 2.57 9.01
CA SER A 70 -11.84 2.12 9.07
C SER A 70 -12.12 1.30 7.83
N LEU A 71 -12.34 -0.01 8.01
CA LEU A 71 -12.71 -0.93 6.93
C LEU A 71 -14.01 -0.46 6.24
N GLY A 72 -13.96 -0.14 4.94
CA GLY A 72 -15.16 -0.09 4.10
C GLY A 72 -15.32 1.08 3.12
N VAL A 73 -14.35 1.99 2.98
CA VAL A 73 -14.46 3.08 1.99
C VAL A 73 -13.18 3.14 1.17
N VAL A 74 -13.28 3.03 -0.15
CA VAL A 74 -12.19 3.37 -1.07
C VAL A 74 -11.93 4.86 -0.88
N GLU A 75 -10.87 5.20 -0.15
CA GLU A 75 -10.62 6.58 0.23
C GLU A 75 -10.03 7.33 -0.98
N ASP A 76 -10.66 8.45 -1.37
CA ASP A 76 -10.19 9.38 -2.43
C ASP A 76 -8.70 9.76 -2.27
N SER A 77 -8.16 9.66 -1.06
CA SER A 77 -6.75 9.83 -0.75
C SER A 77 -5.83 8.92 -1.56
N ASP A 78 -6.22 7.67 -1.82
CA ASP A 78 -5.39 6.70 -2.53
C ASP A 78 -5.24 7.06 -4.01
N GLN A 79 -6.29 7.64 -4.61
CA GLN A 79 -6.19 8.21 -5.95
C GLN A 79 -5.29 9.46 -5.96
N ALA A 80 -5.39 10.32 -4.94
CA ALA A 80 -4.53 11.51 -4.83
C ALA A 80 -3.03 11.16 -4.71
N TYR A 81 -2.69 10.08 -3.98
CA TYR A 81 -1.31 9.60 -3.90
C TYR A 81 -0.78 9.09 -5.26
N LEU A 82 -1.63 8.42 -6.03
CA LEU A 82 -1.29 7.94 -7.36
C LEU A 82 -1.21 9.05 -8.43
N ALA A 83 -1.82 10.21 -8.17
CA ALA A 83 -1.78 11.37 -9.05
C ALA A 83 -0.50 12.22 -8.88
N ARG A 84 0.38 11.85 -7.93
CA ARG A 84 1.64 12.53 -7.61
C ARG A 84 2.89 11.75 -8.04
#